data_AF-A0A5C7XP67-F1
#
_entry.id   AF-A0A5C7XP67-F1
#
_cell.length_a   1.000
_cell.length_b   1.000
_cell.length_c   1.000
_cell.angle_alpha   90.00
_cell.angle_beta   90.00
_cell.angle_gamma   90.00
#
_symmetry.space_group_name_H-M   'P 1'
#
loop_
_entity.id
_entity.type
_entity.pdbx_description
1 polymer ?
#
loop_
_entity_poly.entity_id
_entity_poly.type
_entity_poly.pdbx_seq_one_letter_code
_entity_poly.pdbx_strand_id
1 'polypeptide(L)'
;MPSKSLLQFAAVIAVAAAATTASPTAITAAAPNPDNRPRGYVSEETWTDGPWPLTVAEATLMCARQGVGGGHQSVTLAANRKMYAVNGTAKSTGQFEDIDEIWAEDASYPGLKVNIGPLLTKGLSLCD
;
A
#
# COMPACT_ATOMS: atom_id res chain seq x y z
N MET A 1 -15.64 56.14 -55.72
CA MET A 1 -14.69 57.20 -55.33
C MET A 1 -15.49 58.42 -54.86
N PRO A 2 -14.96 59.31 -54.00
CA PRO A 2 -13.87 59.11 -53.01
C PRO A 2 -14.49 58.42 -51.77
N SER A 3 -14.33 58.72 -50.46
CA SER A 3 -13.30 59.35 -49.57
C SER A 3 -13.46 58.59 -48.22
N LYS A 4 -12.44 58.11 -47.48
CA LYS A 4 -11.21 58.67 -46.85
C LYS A 4 -11.41 59.25 -45.43
N SER A 5 -10.49 58.83 -44.56
CA SER A 5 -10.15 59.35 -43.21
C SER A 5 -11.15 59.08 -42.07
N LEU A 6 -10.71 58.88 -40.81
CA LEU A 6 -9.34 58.91 -40.23
C LEU A 6 -9.00 57.62 -39.46
N LEU A 7 -7.70 57.43 -39.21
CA LEU A 7 -7.16 56.41 -38.30
C LEU A 7 -7.44 56.80 -36.83
N GLN A 8 -7.64 55.81 -35.97
CA GLN A 8 -7.15 55.91 -34.59
C GLN A 8 -6.72 54.54 -34.05
N PHE A 9 -5.42 54.35 -33.86
CA PHE A 9 -4.85 53.11 -33.33
C PHE A 9 -4.91 53.11 -31.80
N ALA A 10 -5.82 52.34 -31.22
CA ALA A 10 -5.78 52.01 -29.80
C ALA A 10 -4.84 50.81 -29.58
N ALA A 11 -3.55 51.09 -29.35
CA ALA A 11 -2.57 50.06 -29.03
C ALA A 11 -2.79 49.53 -27.60
N VAL A 12 -3.57 48.45 -27.46
CA VAL A 12 -3.73 47.75 -26.19
C VAL A 12 -2.44 47.01 -25.86
N ILE A 13 -1.68 47.54 -24.91
CA ILE A 13 -0.47 46.87 -24.40
C ILE A 13 -0.91 45.65 -23.59
N ALA A 14 -0.87 44.48 -24.22
CA ALA A 14 -1.06 43.21 -23.54
C ALA A 14 0.14 42.97 -22.61
N VAL A 15 -0.07 43.17 -21.30
CA VAL A 15 0.92 42.80 -20.28
C VAL A 15 1.04 41.29 -20.27
N ALA A 16 2.11 40.77 -20.85
CA ALA A 16 2.43 39.35 -20.84
C ALA A 16 2.83 38.91 -19.43
N ALA A 17 1.83 38.51 -18.64
CA ALA A 17 2.05 37.89 -17.34
C ALA A 17 2.73 36.53 -17.54
N ALA A 18 4.06 36.52 -17.42
CA ALA A 18 4.87 35.30 -17.51
C ALA A 18 4.58 34.41 -16.31
N ALA A 19 3.55 33.56 -16.43
CA ALA A 19 3.21 32.56 -15.44
C ALA A 19 4.33 31.50 -15.37
N THR A 20 5.25 31.70 -14.42
CA THR A 20 6.28 30.71 -14.09
C THR A 20 5.60 29.46 -13.51
N THR A 21 5.38 28.47 -14.36
CA THR A 21 4.91 27.14 -13.99
C THR A 21 6.00 26.43 -13.19
N ALA A 22 6.04 26.69 -11.89
CA ALA A 22 6.80 25.87 -10.96
C ALA A 22 6.19 24.47 -10.94
N SER A 23 6.86 23.51 -11.57
CA SER A 23 6.49 22.10 -11.47
C SER A 23 6.39 21.72 -9.99
N PRO A 24 5.31 21.06 -9.53
CA PRO A 24 5.25 20.58 -8.17
C PRO A 24 6.33 19.50 -8.01
N THR A 25 7.40 19.81 -7.27
CA THR A 25 8.43 18.83 -6.91
C THR A 25 7.74 17.69 -6.20
N ALA A 26 7.73 16.50 -6.82
CA ALA A 26 7.16 15.32 -6.21
C ALA A 26 7.92 15.06 -4.91
N ILE A 27 7.23 15.24 -3.77
CA ILE A 27 7.79 14.88 -2.47
C ILE A 27 7.76 13.36 -2.40
N THR A 28 8.81 12.73 -2.91
CA THR A 28 9.18 11.37 -2.51
C THR A 28 9.33 11.42 -0.99
N ALA A 29 8.34 10.87 -0.29
CA ALA A 29 8.47 10.60 1.13
C ALA A 29 9.69 9.68 1.26
N ALA A 30 10.71 10.13 1.99
CA ALA A 30 11.87 9.30 2.28
C ALA A 30 11.37 8.02 2.96
N ALA A 31 11.82 6.86 2.46
CA ALA A 31 11.42 5.58 3.02
C ALA A 31 11.71 5.57 4.54
N PRO A 32 10.79 5.06 5.38
CA PRO A 32 10.99 5.06 6.82
C PRO A 32 12.28 4.32 7.16
N ASN A 33 13.14 4.97 7.96
CA ASN A 33 14.47 4.45 8.30
C ASN A 33 14.34 3.00 8.80
N PRO A 34 15.04 2.02 8.19
CA PRO A 34 14.73 0.60 8.35
C PRO A 34 14.83 0.11 9.81
N ASP A 35 15.67 0.76 10.60
CA ASP A 35 15.87 0.51 12.03
C ASP A 35 14.61 0.75 12.89
N ASN A 36 13.61 1.48 12.38
CA ASN A 36 12.36 1.82 13.09
C ASN A 36 11.12 1.10 12.49
N ARG A 37 11.33 -0.01 11.77
CA ARG A 37 10.23 -0.87 11.28
C ARG A 37 9.58 -1.65 12.44
N PRO A 38 8.24 -1.84 12.47
CA PRO A 38 7.57 -2.66 13.50
C PRO A 38 8.10 -4.10 13.56
N ARG A 39 8.04 -4.75 14.74
CA ARG A 39 8.48 -6.16 14.94
C ARG A 39 7.87 -7.17 13.95
N GLY A 40 6.65 -6.90 13.45
CA GLY A 40 5.96 -7.73 12.47
C GLY A 40 6.07 -7.26 11.02
N TYR A 41 6.88 -6.24 10.73
CA TYR A 41 7.09 -5.77 9.36
C TYR A 41 7.70 -6.88 8.49
N VAL A 42 7.16 -7.05 7.29
CA VAL A 42 7.60 -8.01 6.28
C VAL A 42 7.48 -7.37 4.90
N SER A 43 8.46 -7.59 4.02
CA SER A 43 8.43 -7.09 2.64
C SER A 43 9.06 -8.07 1.66
N GLU A 44 8.59 -8.04 0.42
CA GLU A 44 9.07 -8.85 -0.71
C GLU A 44 10.59 -8.72 -0.90
N GLU A 45 11.11 -7.49 -0.83
CA GLU A 45 12.54 -7.13 -0.90
C GLU A 45 13.41 -7.93 0.10
N THR A 46 12.87 -8.24 1.27
CA THR A 46 13.61 -8.86 2.39
C THR A 46 13.17 -10.29 2.69
N TRP A 47 12.32 -10.88 1.84
CA TRP A 47 11.72 -12.19 2.07
C TRP A 47 12.64 -13.33 1.65
N THR A 48 12.94 -14.23 2.58
CA THR A 48 13.86 -15.37 2.36
C THR A 48 13.21 -16.74 2.51
N ASP A 49 11.97 -16.81 2.99
CA ASP A 49 11.29 -18.03 3.42
C ASP A 49 10.45 -18.68 2.30
N GLY A 50 10.99 -18.68 1.07
CA GLY A 50 10.30 -19.12 -0.16
C GLY A 50 9.82 -17.94 -1.02
N PRO A 51 8.88 -18.16 -1.96
CA PRO A 51 8.27 -17.07 -2.72
C PRO A 51 7.46 -16.12 -1.81
N TRP A 52 7.34 -14.86 -2.21
CA TRP A 52 6.53 -13.87 -1.49
C TRP A 52 5.03 -14.16 -1.68
N PRO A 53 4.23 -14.31 -0.60
CA PRO A 53 2.86 -14.80 -0.70
C PRO A 53 1.79 -13.72 -0.92
N LEU A 54 2.15 -12.43 -1.05
CA LEU A 54 1.21 -11.31 -1.13
C LEU A 54 1.33 -10.54 -2.45
N THR A 55 0.23 -9.93 -2.91
CA THR A 55 0.21 -9.01 -4.07
C THR A 55 0.64 -7.57 -3.71
N VAL A 56 0.86 -7.30 -2.42
CA VAL A 56 1.42 -6.05 -1.89
C VAL A 56 2.90 -6.25 -1.56
N ALA A 57 3.75 -5.25 -1.85
CA ALA A 57 5.20 -5.36 -1.63
C ALA A 57 5.61 -5.41 -0.14
N GLU A 58 4.76 -4.93 0.77
CA GLU A 58 5.01 -4.94 2.21
C GLU A 58 3.71 -5.05 3.04
N ALA A 59 3.85 -5.55 4.27
CA ALA A 59 2.79 -5.66 5.27
C ALA A 59 3.37 -5.57 6.69
N THR A 60 2.51 -5.35 7.69
CA THR A 60 2.88 -5.52 9.10
C THR A 60 1.98 -6.56 9.76
N LEU A 61 2.56 -7.70 10.12
CA LEU A 61 1.93 -8.77 10.90
C LEU A 61 1.65 -8.31 12.34
N MET A 62 0.54 -8.78 12.88
CA MET A 62 0.11 -8.56 14.26
C MET A 62 -0.45 -9.87 14.83
N CYS A 63 -0.21 -10.13 16.12
CA CYS A 63 -0.68 -11.35 16.77
C CYS A 63 -1.29 -11.02 18.14
N ALA A 64 -2.53 -11.46 18.36
CA ALA A 64 -3.20 -11.37 19.66
C ALA A 64 -3.10 -12.74 20.37
N ARG A 65 -2.29 -12.81 21.45
CA ARG A 65 -2.01 -14.05 22.20
C ARG A 65 -3.27 -14.72 22.72
N GLN A 66 -4.20 -13.92 23.23
CA GLN A 66 -5.59 -14.29 23.44
C GLN A 66 -6.36 -13.69 22.27
N GLY A 67 -7.00 -14.53 21.46
CA GLY A 67 -7.84 -14.09 20.35
C GLY A 67 -9.06 -13.30 20.85
N VAL A 68 -9.78 -12.67 19.91
CA VAL A 68 -11.00 -11.92 20.24
C VAL A 68 -11.99 -12.83 20.99
N GLY A 69 -12.43 -12.39 22.17
CA GLY A 69 -13.26 -13.21 23.07
C GLY A 69 -12.49 -14.18 23.99
N GLY A 70 -11.15 -14.13 24.03
CA GLY A 70 -10.32 -14.98 24.89
C GLY A 70 -9.89 -16.32 24.27
N GLY A 71 -10.02 -16.47 22.95
CA GLY A 71 -9.70 -17.70 22.21
C GLY A 71 -8.22 -17.89 21.90
N HIS A 72 -7.93 -18.80 20.95
CA HIS A 72 -6.59 -19.09 20.43
C HIS A 72 -5.89 -17.86 19.82
N GLN A 73 -4.59 -17.99 19.52
CA GLN A 73 -3.80 -16.94 18.87
C GLN A 73 -4.45 -16.48 17.55
N SER A 74 -4.72 -15.18 17.44
CA SER A 74 -5.32 -14.55 16.25
C SER A 74 -4.24 -13.77 15.49
N VAL A 75 -3.94 -14.18 14.25
CA VAL A 75 -2.94 -13.53 13.40
C VAL A 75 -3.63 -12.69 12.34
N THR A 76 -3.26 -11.42 12.27
CA THR A 76 -3.70 -10.46 11.25
C THR A 76 -2.51 -9.78 10.60
N LEU A 77 -2.73 -9.07 9.50
CA LEU A 77 -1.77 -8.11 8.97
C LEU A 77 -2.42 -6.81 8.53
N ALA A 78 -1.65 -5.72 8.62
CA ALA A 78 -1.98 -4.42 8.07
C ALA A 78 -1.32 -4.25 6.68
N ALA A 79 -2.13 -3.93 5.67
CA ALA A 79 -1.67 -3.58 4.32
C ALA A 79 -2.72 -2.68 3.63
N ASN A 80 -2.31 -1.75 2.75
CA ASN A 80 -3.23 -0.87 1.99
C ASN A 80 -4.27 -0.06 2.83
N ARG A 81 -4.03 0.12 4.13
CA ARG A 81 -4.98 0.67 5.15
C ARG A 81 -6.14 -0.27 5.52
N LYS A 82 -6.12 -1.52 5.07
CA LYS A 82 -7.00 -2.63 5.49
C LYS A 82 -6.30 -3.50 6.55
N MET A 83 -7.09 -4.25 7.31
CA MET A 83 -6.64 -5.27 8.26
C MET A 83 -7.17 -6.64 7.82
N TYR A 84 -6.28 -7.58 7.54
CA TYR A 84 -6.61 -8.88 6.94
C TYR A 84 -6.48 -10.04 7.94
N ALA A 85 -7.37 -11.03 7.87
CA ALA A 85 -7.32 -12.25 8.66
C ALA A 85 -6.36 -13.30 8.05
N VAL A 86 -5.20 -13.52 8.69
CA VAL A 86 -4.18 -14.47 8.19
C VAL A 86 -4.44 -15.92 8.65
N ASN A 87 -5.19 -16.11 9.74
CA ASN A 87 -5.58 -17.44 10.22
C ASN A 87 -7.08 -17.58 10.46
N GLY A 88 -7.55 -18.83 10.56
CA GLY A 88 -8.96 -19.16 10.78
C GLY A 88 -9.54 -18.51 12.05
N THR A 89 -8.72 -18.35 13.10
CA THR A 89 -9.11 -17.68 14.36
C THR A 89 -9.41 -16.20 14.17
N ALA A 90 -8.63 -15.49 13.34
CA ALA A 90 -8.92 -14.11 12.96
C ALA A 90 -10.16 -14.05 12.06
N LYS A 91 -10.25 -14.95 11.06
CA LYS A 91 -11.35 -14.99 10.07
C LYS A 91 -12.70 -15.26 10.73
N SER A 92 -12.75 -16.14 11.74
CA SER A 92 -13.98 -16.43 12.50
C SER A 92 -14.51 -15.26 13.35
N THR A 93 -13.77 -14.15 13.49
CA THR A 93 -14.28 -12.96 14.19
C THR A 93 -15.19 -12.09 13.34
N GLY A 94 -15.10 -12.18 12.00
CA GLY A 94 -15.84 -11.31 11.08
C GLY A 94 -15.45 -9.82 11.10
N GLN A 95 -14.37 -9.44 11.79
CA GLN A 95 -13.92 -8.03 11.94
C GLN A 95 -12.80 -7.63 10.97
N PHE A 96 -12.28 -8.57 10.19
CA PHE A 96 -11.12 -8.38 9.33
C PHE A 96 -11.44 -8.80 7.91
N GLU A 97 -10.76 -8.17 6.97
CA GLU A 97 -10.84 -8.39 5.54
C GLU A 97 -10.29 -9.78 5.17
N ASP A 98 -10.79 -10.36 4.08
CA ASP A 98 -10.34 -11.68 3.67
C ASP A 98 -8.96 -11.62 2.99
N ILE A 99 -8.01 -12.44 3.44
CA ILE A 99 -6.64 -12.44 2.93
C ILE A 99 -6.58 -12.80 1.43
N ASP A 100 -7.59 -13.53 0.93
CA ASP A 100 -7.75 -13.90 -0.48
C ASP A 100 -7.75 -12.70 -1.45
N GLU A 101 -8.10 -11.48 -0.99
CA GLU A 101 -7.99 -10.23 -1.78
C GLU A 101 -6.55 -9.90 -2.20
N ILE A 102 -5.56 -10.26 -1.37
CA ILE A 102 -4.15 -9.91 -1.52
C ILE A 102 -3.21 -11.11 -1.48
N TRP A 103 -3.73 -12.33 -1.41
CA TRP A 103 -2.95 -13.56 -1.46
C TRP A 103 -2.54 -13.83 -2.92
N ALA A 104 -1.23 -13.88 -3.20
CA ALA A 104 -0.69 -14.08 -4.53
C ALA A 104 -1.04 -15.47 -5.12
N GLU A 105 -1.34 -15.50 -6.42
CA GLU A 105 -1.42 -16.73 -7.22
C GLU A 105 -0.01 -17.30 -7.46
N ASP A 106 0.15 -18.62 -7.47
CA ASP A 106 1.42 -19.27 -7.83
C ASP A 106 1.56 -19.30 -9.35
N ALA A 107 2.49 -18.51 -9.88
CA ALA A 107 2.80 -18.44 -11.32
C ALA A 107 3.28 -19.78 -11.92
N SER A 108 3.69 -20.75 -11.08
CA SER A 108 4.09 -22.10 -11.48
C SER A 108 2.89 -23.05 -11.61
N TYR A 109 1.79 -22.77 -10.88
CA TYR A 109 0.63 -23.65 -10.76
C TYR A 109 -0.69 -22.83 -10.82
N PRO A 110 -1.18 -22.49 -12.03
CA PRO A 110 -2.35 -21.63 -12.19
C PRO A 110 -3.59 -22.11 -11.42
N GLY A 111 -4.17 -21.21 -10.61
CA GLY A 111 -5.32 -21.51 -9.74
C GLY A 111 -4.94 -22.04 -8.36
N LEU A 112 -3.65 -22.16 -8.03
CA LEU A 112 -3.18 -22.31 -6.66
C LEU A 112 -2.65 -20.97 -6.13
N LYS A 113 -2.75 -20.76 -4.82
CA LYS A 113 -2.11 -19.65 -4.11
C LYS A 113 -0.68 -20.00 -3.69
N VAL A 114 0.20 -19.01 -3.61
CA VAL A 114 1.55 -19.15 -3.04
C VAL A 114 1.47 -19.60 -1.58
N ASN A 115 2.42 -20.42 -1.11
CA ASN A 115 2.39 -20.95 0.26
C ASN A 115 2.51 -19.85 1.34
N ILE A 116 1.40 -19.54 2.02
CA ILE A 116 1.34 -18.54 3.11
C ILE A 116 1.85 -19.07 4.46
N GLY A 117 2.16 -20.36 4.58
CA GLY A 117 2.60 -21.01 5.82
C GLY A 117 3.74 -20.29 6.54
N PRO A 118 4.84 -19.88 5.86
CA PRO A 118 5.93 -19.14 6.49
C PRO A 118 5.51 -17.75 7.01
N LEU A 119 4.58 -17.07 6.33
CA LEU A 119 4.00 -15.79 6.78
C LEU A 119 3.17 -15.98 8.05
N LEU A 120 2.34 -17.03 8.09
CA LEU A 120 1.59 -17.41 9.28
C LEU A 120 2.53 -17.77 10.45
N THR A 121 3.59 -18.53 10.22
CA THR A 121 4.59 -18.88 11.24
C THR A 121 5.28 -17.65 11.82
N LYS A 122 5.73 -16.70 10.98
CA LYS A 122 6.27 -15.42 11.47
C LYS A 122 5.22 -14.67 12.31
N GLY A 123 3.98 -14.60 11.83
CA GLY A 123 2.87 -13.99 12.56
C GLY A 123 2.62 -14.61 13.94
N LEU A 124 2.61 -15.95 14.04
CA LEU A 124 2.43 -16.66 15.31
C LEU A 124 3.57 -16.38 16.30
N SER A 125 4.82 -16.27 15.84
CA SER A 125 5.97 -15.94 16.70
C SER A 125 5.95 -14.52 17.29
N LEU A 126 5.02 -13.67 16.88
CA LEU A 126 4.75 -12.37 17.53
C LEU A 126 3.87 -12.50 18.78
N CYS A 127 3.26 -13.67 19.02
CA CYS A 127 2.49 -14.00 20.22
C CYS A 127 3.34 -14.64 21.34
N ASP A 128 4.67 -14.66 21.24
CA ASP A 128 5.63 -15.23 22.19
C ASP A 128 6.27 -14.17 23.12
#